data_AF-A0A2Z5YLA5-F1
#
_entry.id   AF-A0A2Z5YLA5-F1
#
_cell.length_a   1.000
_cell.length_b   1.000
_cell.length_c   1.000
_cell.angle_alpha   90.00
_cell.angle_beta   90.00
_cell.angle_gamma   90.00
#
_symmetry.space_group_name_H-M   'P 1'
#
loop_
_entity.id
_entity.type
_entity.pdbx_description
1 polymer ?
#
loop_
_entity_poly.entity_id
_entity_poly.type
_entity_poly.pdbx_seq_one_letter_code
_entity_poly.pdbx_strand_id
1 'polypeptide(L)'
;MLSGFSTMPIAWLQTSGLALLMGPVGTGGWSVMGDGSWEDLVSFVVTQPERLAAAAGSLQEVGSAVSAQSAAAVAPTTSVAPAAADQVSALTAARFSAHAQLYQMVSAQAVAIHDRFVAALAAGAQSYEAAEAANVIAAG
;
A
#
# COMPACT_ATOMS: atom_id res chain seq x y z
N MET A 1 3.44 -42.60 -27.91
CA MET A 1 3.25 -41.13 -27.80
C MET A 1 3.08 -40.85 -26.32
N LEU A 2 4.02 -40.26 -25.58
CA LEU A 2 4.67 -38.97 -25.83
C LEU A 2 6.18 -39.03 -25.54
N SER A 3 6.94 -38.74 -26.58
CA SER A 3 8.37 -38.51 -26.62
C SER A 3 8.62 -37.02 -26.34
N GLY A 4 9.24 -36.66 -25.22
CA GLY A 4 9.51 -35.24 -24.95
C GLY A 4 10.07 -34.82 -23.59
N PHE A 5 10.98 -35.56 -22.95
CA PHE A 5 11.67 -35.07 -21.73
C PHE A 5 13.15 -35.48 -21.64
N SER A 6 13.80 -35.74 -22.78
CA SER A 6 15.20 -36.23 -22.80
C SER A 6 16.26 -35.12 -22.82
N THR A 7 15.90 -33.85 -22.71
CA THR A 7 16.89 -32.76 -22.79
C THR A 7 16.46 -31.56 -21.97
N MET A 8 16.67 -31.61 -20.66
CA MET A 8 16.72 -30.39 -19.84
C MET A 8 18.19 -30.13 -19.49
N PRO A 9 18.73 -28.92 -19.78
CA PRO A 9 20.11 -28.59 -19.52
C PRO A 9 20.37 -28.52 -18.01
N ILE A 10 21.53 -29.05 -17.58
CA ILE A 10 22.03 -29.09 -16.20
C ILE A 10 21.93 -27.74 -15.46
N ALA A 11 21.88 -26.62 -16.20
CA ALA A 11 21.68 -25.28 -15.66
C ALA A 11 20.38 -25.14 -14.83
N TRP A 12 19.33 -25.90 -15.14
CA TRP A 12 18.06 -25.87 -14.42
C TRP A 12 18.09 -26.58 -13.05
N LEU A 13 19.08 -27.43 -12.77
CA LEU A 13 19.22 -28.08 -11.46
C LEU A 13 19.82 -27.16 -10.38
N GLN A 14 20.48 -26.07 -10.77
CA GLN A 14 21.28 -25.25 -9.85
C GLN A 14 20.49 -24.10 -9.20
N THR A 15 19.42 -23.63 -9.84
CA THR A 15 18.59 -22.53 -9.34
C THR A 15 17.61 -22.95 -8.26
N SER A 16 17.18 -24.22 -8.26
CA SER A 16 16.06 -24.66 -7.41
C SER A 16 16.47 -25.07 -5.98
N GLY A 17 17.75 -25.00 -5.60
CA GLY A 17 18.18 -25.23 -4.20
C GLY A 17 17.86 -26.61 -3.61
N LEU A 18 17.34 -27.55 -4.40
CA LEU A 18 16.89 -28.89 -3.98
C LEU A 18 18.02 -29.95 -3.97
N ALA A 19 19.25 -29.56 -4.31
CA ALA A 19 20.37 -30.49 -4.46
C ALA A 19 20.88 -31.11 -3.15
N LEU A 20 20.40 -30.66 -1.98
CA LEU A 20 20.97 -31.08 -0.68
C LEU A 20 20.31 -32.31 -0.04
N LEU A 21 19.32 -32.94 -0.66
CA LEU A 21 18.63 -34.10 -0.05
C LEU A 21 18.40 -35.29 -0.98
N MET A 22 19.36 -35.63 -1.87
CA MET A 22 19.32 -36.89 -2.62
C MET A 22 20.66 -37.63 -2.54
N GLY A 23 20.75 -38.58 -1.61
CA GLY A 23 21.74 -39.66 -1.65
C GLY A 23 21.22 -40.84 -2.48
N PRO A 24 22.09 -41.61 -3.13
CA PRO A 24 21.66 -42.72 -3.98
C PRO A 24 21.14 -43.88 -3.14
N VAL A 25 19.91 -44.34 -3.41
CA VAL A 25 19.44 -45.67 -2.99
C VAL A 25 19.29 -46.53 -4.24
N GLY A 26 19.94 -47.70 -4.21
CA GLY A 26 20.19 -48.55 -5.36
C GLY A 26 18.96 -49.10 -6.07
N THR A 27 19.09 -49.21 -7.40
CA THR A 27 18.50 -50.19 -8.34
C THR A 27 17.01 -50.58 -8.28
N GLY A 28 16.18 -49.98 -7.43
CA GLY A 28 14.72 -50.07 -7.47
C GLY A 28 14.13 -48.69 -7.72
N GLY A 29 13.21 -48.58 -8.68
CA GLY A 29 12.72 -47.30 -9.20
C GLY A 29 12.25 -46.28 -8.15
N TRP A 30 12.26 -45.01 -8.57
CA TRP A 30 11.83 -43.86 -7.78
C TRP A 30 10.33 -43.98 -7.44
N SER A 31 10.00 -44.58 -6.30
CA SER A 31 8.62 -44.54 -5.77
C SER A 31 8.42 -43.25 -4.99
N VAL A 32 7.56 -42.39 -5.53
CA VAL A 32 7.06 -41.17 -4.91
C VAL A 32 6.27 -41.56 -3.66
N MET A 33 6.68 -41.07 -2.49
CA MET A 33 5.89 -41.17 -1.27
C MET A 33 4.79 -40.09 -1.32
N GLY A 34 3.55 -40.51 -1.53
CA GLY A 34 2.37 -39.65 -1.41
C GLY A 34 2.10 -38.78 -2.64
N ASP A 35 0.93 -38.99 -3.23
CA ASP A 35 0.29 -38.28 -4.33
C ASP A 35 -0.13 -36.81 -4.01
N GLY A 36 0.41 -36.22 -2.96
CA GLY A 36 0.30 -34.78 -2.70
C GLY A 36 1.36 -34.06 -3.53
N SER A 37 1.03 -33.76 -4.79
CA SER A 37 1.82 -32.93 -5.68
C SER A 37 2.26 -31.65 -4.94
N TRP A 38 3.54 -31.53 -4.59
CA TRP A 38 4.12 -30.33 -3.97
C TRP A 38 4.04 -29.10 -4.90
N GLU A 39 3.62 -29.34 -6.14
CA GLU A 39 3.31 -28.36 -7.18
C GLU A 39 1.94 -27.69 -6.93
N ASP A 40 1.03 -28.33 -6.19
CA ASP A 40 -0.28 -27.75 -5.82
C ASP A 40 -0.19 -26.72 -4.68
N LEU A 41 1.00 -26.51 -4.10
CA LEU A 41 1.23 -25.58 -3.00
C LEU A 41 1.90 -24.25 -3.41
N VAL A 42 1.97 -23.91 -4.69
CA VAL A 42 2.22 -22.51 -5.07
C VAL A 42 0.98 -21.68 -4.75
N SER A 43 0.94 -21.15 -3.52
CA SER A 43 -0.08 -20.24 -3.03
C SER A 43 -0.25 -19.05 -3.99
N PHE A 44 -1.43 -18.94 -4.61
CA PHE A 44 -1.80 -17.76 -5.39
C PHE A 44 -2.26 -16.64 -4.45
N VAL A 45 -1.50 -15.54 -4.43
CA VAL A 45 -1.95 -14.29 -3.81
C VAL A 45 -2.75 -13.53 -4.85
N VAL A 46 -4.06 -13.38 -4.61
CA VAL A 46 -4.93 -12.50 -5.38
C VAL A 46 -4.90 -11.11 -4.75
N THR A 47 -4.57 -10.07 -5.52
CA THR A 47 -4.61 -8.69 -5.04
C THR A 47 -5.88 -8.00 -5.53
N GLN A 48 -6.22 -6.83 -4.96
CA GLN A 48 -7.38 -6.03 -5.37
C GLN A 48 -6.92 -4.60 -5.67
N PRO A 49 -6.12 -4.39 -6.74
CA PRO A 49 -5.55 -3.08 -7.08
C PRO A 49 -6.63 -2.01 -7.31
N GLU A 50 -7.78 -2.39 -7.88
CA GLU A 50 -8.92 -1.52 -8.13
C GLU A 50 -9.52 -0.95 -6.83
N ARG A 51 -9.53 -1.74 -5.75
CA ARG A 51 -9.99 -1.28 -4.43
C ARG A 51 -9.03 -0.27 -3.82
N LEU A 52 -7.72 -0.45 -4.02
CA LEU A 52 -6.71 0.51 -3.57
C LEU A 52 -6.78 1.81 -4.36
N ALA A 53 -6.97 1.74 -5.68
CA ALA A 53 -7.17 2.91 -6.54
C ALA A 53 -8.44 3.69 -6.15
N ALA A 54 -9.55 2.98 -5.91
CA ALA A 54 -10.78 3.60 -5.44
C ALA A 54 -10.60 4.28 -4.07
N ALA A 55 -9.91 3.63 -3.13
CA ALA A 55 -9.60 4.21 -1.83
C ALA A 55 -8.71 5.47 -1.94
N ALA A 56 -7.72 5.48 -2.83
CA ALA A 56 -6.90 6.66 -3.09
C ALA A 56 -7.76 7.82 -3.62
N GLY A 57 -8.68 7.56 -4.54
CA GLY A 57 -9.64 8.54 -5.03
C GLY A 57 -10.53 9.12 -3.92
N SER A 58 -11.15 8.27 -3.10
CA SER A 58 -11.98 8.74 -1.97
C SER A 58 -11.16 9.55 -0.95
N LEU A 59 -9.92 9.17 -0.68
CA LEU A 59 -9.05 9.92 0.23
C LEU A 59 -8.65 11.28 -0.35
N GLN A 60 -8.49 11.39 -1.67
CA GLN A 60 -8.23 12.67 -2.33
C GLN A 60 -9.42 13.63 -2.21
N GLU A 61 -10.65 13.12 -2.35
CA GLU A 61 -11.88 13.89 -2.12
C GLU A 61 -11.98 14.37 -0.67
N VAL A 62 -11.75 13.47 0.30
CA VAL A 62 -11.75 13.82 1.73
C VAL A 62 -10.69 14.88 2.04
N GLY A 63 -9.45 14.70 1.56
CA GLY A 63 -8.37 15.66 1.76
C GLY A 63 -8.71 17.04 1.20
N SER A 64 -9.32 17.08 0.01
CA SER A 64 -9.78 18.32 -0.63
C SER A 64 -10.85 19.01 0.22
N ALA A 65 -11.87 18.28 0.68
CA ALA A 65 -12.93 18.82 1.52
C ALA A 65 -12.38 19.37 2.85
N VAL A 66 -11.46 18.63 3.50
CA VAL A 66 -10.81 19.08 4.73
C VAL A 66 -10.01 20.36 4.49
N SER A 67 -9.22 20.43 3.42
CA SER A 67 -8.43 21.64 3.10
C SER A 67 -9.32 22.88 2.90
N ALA A 68 -10.45 22.72 2.20
CA ALA A 68 -11.40 23.79 1.95
C ALA A 68 -12.04 24.27 3.26
N GLN A 69 -12.38 23.34 4.15
CA GLN A 69 -12.99 23.66 5.43
C GLN A 69 -11.98 24.29 6.40
N SER A 70 -10.73 23.83 6.42
CA SER A 70 -9.65 24.46 7.18
C SER A 70 -9.40 25.89 6.71
N ALA A 71 -9.44 26.15 5.39
CA ALA A 71 -9.33 27.51 4.85
C ALA A 71 -10.54 28.39 5.23
N ALA A 72 -11.76 27.87 5.13
CA ALA A 72 -12.98 28.57 5.55
C ALA A 72 -12.99 28.90 7.05
N ALA A 73 -12.34 28.08 7.88
CA ALA A 73 -12.25 28.28 9.32
C ALA A 73 -11.26 29.39 9.72
N VAL A 74 -10.36 29.85 8.84
CA VAL A 74 -9.31 30.85 9.17
C VAL A 74 -9.91 32.12 9.78
N ALA A 75 -10.80 32.80 9.04
CA ALA A 75 -11.38 34.06 9.48
C ALA A 75 -12.16 33.93 10.80
N PRO A 76 -13.17 33.05 10.92
CA PRO A 76 -13.99 32.99 12.14
C PRO A 76 -13.23 32.56 13.40
N THR A 77 -12.08 31.89 13.27
CA THR A 77 -11.27 31.43 14.41
C THR A 77 -10.14 32.40 14.79
N THR A 78 -9.72 33.28 13.87
CA THR A 78 -8.66 34.29 14.12
C THR A 78 -9.22 35.66 14.47
N SER A 79 -10.51 35.92 14.24
CA SER A 79 -11.16 37.20 14.55
C SER A 79 -12.12 37.11 15.74
N VAL A 80 -11.80 36.30 16.76
CA VAL A 80 -12.64 36.15 17.94
C VAL A 80 -12.66 37.44 18.75
N ALA A 81 -13.85 38.00 18.98
CA ALA A 81 -14.01 39.19 19.81
C ALA A 81 -13.88 38.85 21.31
N PRO A 82 -13.32 39.74 22.14
CA PRO A 82 -13.36 39.59 23.60
C PRO A 82 -14.80 39.51 24.12
N ALA A 83 -15.07 38.63 25.09
CA ALA A 83 -16.39 38.47 25.69
C ALA A 83 -16.83 39.71 26.51
N ALA A 84 -15.87 40.42 27.11
CA ALA A 84 -16.06 41.67 27.82
C ALA A 84 -14.81 42.57 27.70
N ALA A 85 -14.88 43.79 28.23
CA ALA A 85 -13.81 44.80 28.15
C ALA A 85 -12.63 44.55 29.11
N ASP A 86 -12.68 43.50 29.91
CA ASP A 86 -11.62 43.18 30.86
C ASP A 86 -10.40 42.52 30.17
N GLN A 87 -9.26 42.58 30.85
CA GLN A 87 -8.00 42.06 30.33
C GLN A 87 -8.00 40.54 30.15
N VAL A 88 -8.77 39.79 30.95
CA VAL A 88 -8.85 38.32 30.85
C VAL A 88 -9.60 37.93 29.59
N SER A 89 -10.71 38.60 29.29
CA SER A 89 -11.46 38.44 28.03
C SER A 89 -10.60 38.76 26.80
N ALA A 90 -9.86 39.88 26.84
CA ALA A 90 -8.97 40.26 25.74
C ALA A 90 -7.84 39.24 25.52
N LEU A 91 -7.18 38.80 26.59
CA LEU A 91 -6.13 37.78 26.52
C LEU A 91 -6.67 36.43 26.02
N THR A 92 -7.87 36.06 26.43
CA THR A 92 -8.52 34.81 25.99
C THR A 92 -8.81 34.83 24.50
N ALA A 93 -9.39 35.91 23.97
CA ALA A 93 -9.60 36.10 22.53
C ALA A 93 -8.27 36.06 21.73
N ALA A 94 -7.22 36.70 22.25
CA ALA A 94 -5.89 36.66 21.64
C ALA A 94 -5.30 35.23 21.60
N ARG A 95 -5.49 34.44 22.67
CA ARG A 95 -5.05 33.04 22.72
C ARG A 95 -5.76 32.16 21.70
N PHE A 96 -7.08 32.33 21.52
CA PHE A 96 -7.81 31.62 20.46
C PHE A 96 -7.26 31.95 19.08
N SER A 97 -6.99 33.23 18.82
CA SER A 97 -6.44 33.69 17.55
C SER A 97 -5.05 33.10 17.28
N ALA A 98 -4.17 33.09 18.29
CA ALA A 98 -2.86 32.47 18.19
C ALA A 98 -2.94 30.95 17.99
N HIS A 99 -3.86 30.27 18.68
CA HIS A 99 -4.09 28.83 18.50
C HIS A 99 -4.60 28.51 17.10
N ALA A 100 -5.52 29.32 16.55
CA ALA A 100 -6.01 29.17 15.19
C ALA A 100 -4.87 29.30 14.16
N GLN A 101 -3.95 30.26 14.33
CA GLN A 101 -2.78 30.40 13.47
C GLN A 101 -1.86 29.18 13.54
N LEU A 102 -1.60 28.66 14.75
CA LEU A 102 -0.84 27.42 14.95
C LEU A 102 -1.50 26.22 14.27
N TYR A 103 -2.82 26.09 14.42
CA TYR A 103 -3.60 25.06 13.74
C TYR A 103 -3.42 25.13 12.22
N GLN A 104 -3.47 26.32 11.61
CA GLN A 104 -3.30 26.46 10.15
C GLN A 104 -1.91 26.01 9.68
N MET A 105 -0.85 26.34 10.42
CA MET A 105 0.50 25.89 10.09
C MET A 105 0.63 24.36 10.17
N VAL A 106 0.08 23.75 11.21
CA VAL A 106 0.10 22.29 11.38
C VAL A 106 -0.79 21.60 10.34
N SER A 107 -1.95 22.18 10.03
CA SER A 107 -2.87 21.67 9.01
C SER A 107 -2.22 21.66 7.63
N ALA A 108 -1.47 22.70 7.26
CA ALA A 108 -0.71 22.72 6.01
C ALA A 108 0.32 21.58 5.92
N GLN A 109 0.99 21.25 7.04
CA GLN A 109 1.89 20.10 7.10
C GLN A 109 1.12 18.77 6.95
N ALA A 110 -0.05 18.66 7.57
CA ALA A 110 -0.90 17.48 7.45
C ALA A 110 -1.37 17.25 6.01
N VAL A 111 -1.76 18.31 5.29
CA VAL A 111 -2.12 18.24 3.86
C VAL A 111 -0.96 17.67 3.04
N ALA A 112 0.26 18.18 3.25
CA ALA A 112 1.43 17.69 2.50
C ALA A 112 1.76 16.21 2.80
N ILE A 113 1.49 15.73 4.02
CA ILE A 113 1.64 14.31 4.38
C ILE A 113 0.55 13.47 3.71
N HIS A 114 -0.70 13.95 3.77
CA HIS A 114 -1.85 13.30 3.15
C HIS A 114 -1.67 13.12 1.64
N ASP A 115 -1.22 14.15 0.94
CA ASP A 115 -0.99 14.09 -0.52
C ASP A 115 0.05 13.03 -0.88
N ARG A 116 1.15 12.94 -0.12
CA ARG A 116 2.17 11.89 -0.33
C ARG A 116 1.62 10.50 -0.05
N PHE A 117 0.80 10.36 0.99
CA PHE A 117 0.16 9.09 1.32
C PHE A 117 -0.79 8.62 0.20
N VAL A 118 -1.65 9.51 -0.29
CA VAL A 118 -2.57 9.21 -1.41
C VAL A 118 -1.80 8.86 -2.68
N ALA A 119 -0.73 9.60 -3.00
CA ALA A 119 0.12 9.30 -4.15
C ALA A 119 0.80 7.93 -4.03
N ALA A 120 1.32 7.59 -2.85
CA ALA A 120 1.94 6.29 -2.60
C ALA A 120 0.92 5.15 -2.71
N LEU A 121 -0.31 5.34 -2.22
CA LEU A 121 -1.38 4.36 -2.32
C LEU A 121 -1.77 4.10 -3.78
N ALA A 122 -1.90 5.15 -4.59
CA ALA A 122 -2.19 5.04 -6.02
C ALA A 122 -1.06 4.33 -6.79
N ALA A 123 0.20 4.65 -6.49
CA ALA A 123 1.36 3.98 -7.09
C ALA A 123 1.43 2.48 -6.70
N GLY A 124 1.07 2.16 -5.45
CA GLY A 124 0.96 0.78 -4.97
C GLY A 124 -0.11 0.00 -5.74
N ALA A 125 -1.29 0.60 -5.96
CA ALA A 125 -2.35 -0.01 -6.77
C ALA A 125 -1.87 -0.37 -8.19
N GLN A 126 -1.20 0.58 -8.87
CA GLN A 126 -0.65 0.36 -10.22
C GLN A 126 0.42 -0.74 -10.23
N SER A 127 1.24 -0.82 -9.18
CA SER A 127 2.28 -1.84 -9.08
C SER A 127 1.68 -3.25 -8.95
N TYR A 128 0.59 -3.40 -8.19
CA TYR A 128 -0.13 -4.67 -8.07
C TYR A 128 -0.83 -5.07 -9.37
N GLU A 129 -1.47 -4.11 -10.07
CA GLU A 129 -2.07 -4.35 -11.38
C GLU A 129 -1.02 -4.84 -12.40
N ALA A 130 0.15 -4.19 -12.44
CA ALA A 130 1.25 -4.60 -13.32
C ALA A 130 1.78 -6.00 -12.99
N ALA A 131 1.86 -6.35 -11.70
CA ALA A 131 2.27 -7.68 -11.26
C ALA A 131 1.26 -8.77 -11.67
N GLU A 132 -0.04 -8.51 -11.53
CA GLU A 132 -1.09 -9.43 -12.00
C GLU A 132 -1.02 -9.65 -13.51
N ALA A 133 -0.83 -8.58 -14.28
CA ALA A 133 -0.66 -8.68 -15.74
C ALA A 133 0.57 -9.52 -16.12
N ALA A 134 1.71 -9.32 -15.45
CA ALA A 134 2.92 -10.10 -15.68
C ALA A 134 2.75 -11.59 -15.34
N ASN A 135 2.05 -11.89 -14.24
CA ASN A 135 1.75 -13.26 -13.84
C ASN A 135 0.84 -13.97 -14.85
N VAL A 136 -0.17 -13.27 -15.39
CA VAL A 136 -1.03 -13.81 -16.45
C VAL A 136 -0.23 -14.14 -17.72
N ILE A 137 0.73 -13.28 -18.10
CA ILE A 137 1.60 -13.51 -19.27
C ILE A 137 2.55 -14.70 -19.03
N ALA A 138 3.11 -14.86 -17.83
CA ALA A 138 4.05 -15.94 -17.52
C ALA A 138 3.39 -17.32 -17.40
N ALA A 139 2.09 -17.36 -17.09
CA ALA A 139 1.31 -18.60 -16.95
C ALA A 139 0.61 -19.04 -18.25
N GLY A 140 0.61 -18.21 -19.30
CA GLY A 140 0.05 -18.51 -20.62
C GLY A 140 1.10 -18.99 -21.62
#